data_AF-A0A379G8V4-F1
#
_entry.id   AF-A0A379G8V4-F1
#
_cell.length_a   1.000
_cell.length_b   1.000
_cell.length_c   1.000
_cell.angle_alpha   90.00
_cell.angle_beta   90.00
_cell.angle_gamma   90.00
#
_symmetry.space_group_name_H-M   'P 1'
#
loop_
_entity.id
_entity.type
_entity.pdbx_description
1 polymer ?
#
loop_
_entity_poly.entity_id
_entity_poly.type
_entity_poly.pdbx_seq_one_letter_code
_entity_poly.pdbx_strand_id
1 'polypeptide(L)'
;MGQFSWITQDTKHRIVNDEPFTVYMVDDKGKRYKETCYEGYGVFGGKDYYELLAEMNGYGSDREKGIELAFEGAPCGDNPNVKHPSITENGEYYGGIAPEADPEQGFPAYVYDDDLEDISEEWED
;
A
#
# COMPACT_ATOMS: atom_id res chain seq x y z
N MET A 1 -0.63 1.52 -16.46
CA MET A 1 0.31 1.64 -15.33
C MET A 1 -0.02 0.52 -14.36
N GLY A 2 0.98 -0.09 -13.71
CA GLY A 2 0.73 -1.12 -12.68
C GLY A 2 0.15 -0.50 -11.40
N GLN A 3 -0.44 -1.35 -10.56
CA GLN A 3 -0.89 -1.02 -9.20
C GLN A 3 -0.03 -1.75 -8.19
N PHE A 4 -0.05 -1.30 -6.94
CA PHE A 4 0.62 -1.96 -5.81
C PHE A 4 -0.08 -1.62 -4.51
N SER A 5 0.11 -2.46 -3.51
CA SER A 5 -0.49 -2.29 -2.20
C SER A 5 0.40 -2.85 -1.10
N TRP A 6 -0.04 -2.72 0.14
CA TRP A 6 0.67 -3.16 1.34
C TRP A 6 -0.24 -3.94 2.29
N ILE A 7 0.41 -4.60 3.23
CA ILE A 7 -0.19 -5.17 4.43
C ILE A 7 0.08 -4.20 5.59
N THR A 8 -0.96 -3.85 6.34
CA THR A 8 -0.85 -2.98 7.51
C THR A 8 0.09 -3.58 8.55
N GLN A 9 0.92 -2.75 9.18
CA GLN A 9 1.95 -3.21 10.10
C GLN A 9 1.38 -3.67 11.45
N ASP A 10 0.23 -3.11 11.84
CA ASP A 10 -0.41 -3.29 13.14
C ASP A 10 -1.42 -4.45 13.15
N THR A 11 -2.30 -4.52 12.16
CA THR A 11 -3.39 -5.51 12.10
C THR A 11 -3.14 -6.65 11.12
N LYS A 12 -2.08 -6.56 10.30
CA LYS A 12 -1.79 -7.55 9.23
C LYS A 12 -2.92 -7.66 8.21
N HIS A 13 -3.63 -6.58 8.00
CA HIS A 13 -4.69 -6.46 7.02
C HIS A 13 -4.10 -6.11 5.66
N ARG A 14 -4.39 -6.91 4.64
CA ARG A 14 -4.10 -6.58 3.24
C ARG A 14 -5.02 -5.45 2.76
N ILE A 15 -4.44 -4.39 2.22
CA ILE A 15 -5.22 -3.28 1.64
C ILE A 15 -5.61 -3.66 0.21
N VAL A 16 -6.90 -3.85 -0.04
CA VAL A 16 -7.43 -4.12 -1.39
C VAL A 16 -7.88 -2.81 -2.02
N ASN A 17 -7.61 -2.65 -3.31
CA ASN A 17 -7.95 -1.42 -4.03
C ASN A 17 -9.46 -1.28 -4.18
N ASP A 18 -9.94 -0.04 -4.10
CA ASP A 18 -11.36 0.33 -4.19
C ASP A 18 -12.27 -0.33 -3.12
N GLU A 19 -11.68 -0.99 -2.11
CA GLU A 19 -12.39 -1.50 -0.95
C GLU A 19 -12.55 -0.38 0.10
N PRO A 20 -13.78 -0.08 0.57
CA PRO A 20 -13.99 0.89 1.64
C PRO A 20 -13.33 0.44 2.94
N PHE A 21 -12.17 1.00 3.24
CA PHE A 21 -11.35 0.66 4.39
C PHE A 21 -10.51 1.86 4.84
N THR A 22 -10.50 2.14 6.14
CA THR A 22 -9.72 3.27 6.67
C THR A 22 -8.33 2.83 7.06
N VAL A 23 -7.33 3.46 6.46
CA VAL A 23 -5.91 3.25 6.76
C VAL A 23 -5.19 4.59 6.84
N TYR A 24 -4.10 4.63 7.60
CA TYR A 24 -3.27 5.80 7.75
C TYR A 24 -1.87 5.53 7.25
N MET A 25 -1.35 6.43 6.43
CA MET A 25 0.08 6.57 6.25
C MET A 25 0.62 7.55 7.29
N VAL A 26 1.71 7.21 7.97
CA VAL A 26 2.24 7.97 9.12
C VAL A 26 3.72 8.26 8.94
N ASP A 27 4.12 9.52 9.13
CA ASP A 27 5.52 9.96 9.04
C ASP A 27 6.29 9.82 10.37
N ASP A 28 7.59 10.07 10.35
CA ASP A 28 8.47 9.99 11.54
C ASP A 28 8.23 11.08 12.59
N LYS A 29 7.29 12.00 12.33
CA LYS A 29 6.86 13.07 13.24
C LYS A 29 5.44 12.84 13.75
N GLY A 30 4.80 11.74 13.37
CA GLY A 30 3.44 11.38 13.77
C GLY A 30 2.33 12.09 12.97
N LYS A 31 2.64 12.76 11.85
CA LYS A 31 1.62 13.26 10.94
C LYS A 31 0.96 12.08 10.25
N ARG A 32 -0.37 12.13 10.18
CA ARG A 32 -1.20 11.08 9.62
C ARG A 32 -1.87 11.55 8.33
N TYR A 33 -1.82 10.70 7.33
CA TYR A 33 -2.49 10.86 6.05
C TYR A 33 -3.57 9.79 5.96
N LYS A 34 -4.83 10.20 6.18
CA LYS A 34 -5.97 9.29 6.23
C LYS A 34 -6.44 8.96 4.81
N GLU A 35 -6.55 7.67 4.51
CA GLU A 35 -7.21 7.13 3.32
C GLU A 35 -8.42 6.28 3.75
N THR A 36 -9.53 6.36 3.01
CA THR A 36 -10.76 5.60 3.29
C THR A 36 -11.17 4.67 2.16
N CYS A 37 -10.56 4.82 0.98
CA CYS A 37 -10.80 3.98 -0.19
C CYS A 37 -9.54 4.07 -1.06
N TYR A 38 -8.54 3.24 -0.77
CA TYR A 38 -7.24 3.29 -1.44
C TYR A 38 -7.34 2.85 -2.91
N GLU A 39 -6.76 3.63 -3.82
CA GLU A 39 -6.89 3.43 -5.28
C GLU A 39 -5.75 2.61 -5.90
N GLY A 40 -4.78 2.13 -5.11
CA GLY A 40 -3.68 1.29 -5.64
C GLY A 40 -2.42 2.01 -6.15
N TYR A 41 -2.31 3.33 -5.94
CA TYR A 41 -1.23 4.16 -6.51
C TYR A 41 -0.23 4.72 -5.48
N GLY A 42 -0.28 4.23 -4.25
CA GLY A 42 0.60 4.68 -3.16
C GLY A 42 0.26 6.06 -2.62
N VAL A 43 -0.95 6.56 -2.86
CA VAL A 43 -1.41 7.86 -2.36
C VAL A 43 -2.37 7.65 -1.20
N PHE A 44 -2.10 8.27 -0.07
CA PHE A 44 -2.96 8.27 1.11
C PHE A 44 -3.27 9.70 1.51
N GLY A 45 -4.55 10.08 1.59
CA GLY A 45 -4.94 11.43 1.98
C GLY A 45 -4.26 12.54 1.15
N GLY A 46 -3.99 12.26 -0.13
CA GLY A 46 -3.30 13.15 -1.07
C GLY A 46 -1.77 13.20 -0.98
N LYS A 47 -1.12 12.35 -0.17
CA LYS A 47 0.35 12.24 -0.11
C LYS A 47 0.83 10.92 -0.71
N ASP A 48 1.77 10.98 -1.66
CA ASP A 48 2.45 9.80 -2.20
C ASP A 48 3.46 9.24 -1.20
N TYR A 49 3.49 7.90 -1.09
CA TYR A 49 4.34 7.16 -0.18
C TYR A 49 5.83 7.38 -0.44
N TYR A 50 6.27 7.35 -1.69
CA TYR A 50 7.67 7.51 -2.04
C TYR A 50 8.11 8.97 -1.95
N GLU A 51 7.23 9.92 -2.27
CA GLU A 51 7.51 11.34 -1.96
C GLU A 51 7.71 11.55 -0.46
N LEU A 52 6.86 10.96 0.38
CA LEU A 52 7.00 11.08 1.83
C LEU A 52 8.28 10.39 2.33
N LEU A 53 8.63 9.23 1.77
CA LEU A 53 9.88 8.54 2.08
C LEU A 53 11.09 9.44 1.77
N ALA A 54 11.12 10.09 0.61
CA ALA A 54 12.18 11.03 0.26
C ALA A 54 12.26 12.21 1.24
N GLU A 55 11.12 12.80 1.62
CA GLU A 55 11.03 13.88 2.59
C GLU A 55 11.57 13.46 3.97
N MET A 56 11.16 12.30 4.46
CA MET A 56 11.58 11.74 5.76
C MET A 56 13.09 11.47 5.80
N ASN A 57 13.71 11.22 4.65
CA ASN A 57 15.14 10.98 4.50
C ASN A 57 15.93 12.22 4.02
N GLY A 58 15.30 13.40 3.99
CA GLY A 58 15.98 14.68 3.78
C GLY A 58 16.18 15.09 2.31
N TYR A 59 15.49 14.45 1.37
CA TYR A 59 15.61 14.73 -0.07
C TYR A 59 14.50 15.64 -0.62
N GLY A 60 13.54 16.04 0.21
CA GLY A 60 12.38 16.84 -0.23
C GLY A 60 11.33 15.99 -0.95
N SER A 61 10.35 16.65 -1.60
CA SER A 61 9.26 15.99 -2.31
C SER A 61 9.70 15.50 -3.69
N ASP A 62 10.46 14.41 -3.69
CA ASP A 62 10.99 13.76 -4.90
C ASP A 62 10.62 12.27 -4.91
N ARG A 63 9.59 11.94 -5.68
CA ARG A 63 9.08 10.57 -5.81
C ARG A 63 10.14 9.61 -6.36
N GLU A 64 10.87 10.02 -7.38
CA GLU A 64 11.89 9.18 -8.02
C GLU A 64 13.00 8.86 -7.03
N LYS A 65 13.42 9.86 -6.25
CA LYS A 65 14.40 9.64 -5.19
C LYS A 65 13.89 8.71 -4.10
N GLY A 66 12.61 8.82 -3.73
CA GLY A 66 11.98 7.92 -2.78
C GLY A 66 11.98 6.46 -3.25
N ILE A 67 11.69 6.23 -4.53
CA ILE A 67 11.76 4.90 -5.13
C ILE A 67 13.20 4.38 -5.13
N GLU A 68 14.17 5.20 -5.55
CA GLU A 68 15.59 4.82 -5.53
C GLU A 68 16.01 4.36 -4.12
N LEU A 69 15.69 5.15 -3.10
CA LEU A 69 16.01 4.85 -1.70
C LEU A 69 15.35 3.57 -1.20
N ALA A 70 14.08 3.35 -1.51
CA ALA A 70 13.34 2.17 -1.06
C ALA A 70 13.92 0.87 -1.65
N PHE A 71 14.39 0.92 -2.90
CA PHE A 71 14.84 -0.26 -3.64
C PHE A 71 16.37 -0.46 -3.69
N GLU A 72 17.16 0.50 -3.17
CA GLU A 72 18.63 0.40 -3.15
C GLU A 72 19.09 -0.79 -2.31
N GLY A 73 19.59 -1.84 -2.97
CA GLY A 73 20.00 -3.08 -2.32
C GLY A 73 18.84 -3.90 -1.72
N ALA A 74 17.60 -3.52 -2.00
CA ALA A 74 16.38 -4.09 -1.43
C ALA A 74 15.32 -4.31 -2.52
N PRO A 75 15.33 -5.47 -3.21
CA PRO A 75 14.51 -5.70 -4.41
C PRO A 75 12.99 -5.65 -4.13
N CYS A 76 12.58 -5.76 -2.87
CA CYS A 76 11.18 -5.70 -2.45
C CYS A 76 10.75 -4.30 -1.97
N GLY A 77 11.61 -3.29 -2.07
CA GLY A 77 11.30 -1.92 -1.64
C GLY A 77 11.36 -1.72 -0.13
N ASP A 78 12.13 -2.57 0.56
CA ASP A 78 12.21 -2.70 2.02
C ASP A 78 13.60 -2.36 2.58
N ASN A 79 14.30 -1.39 1.98
CA ASN A 79 15.65 -1.01 2.39
C ASN A 79 15.73 -0.63 3.89
N PRO A 80 16.41 -1.43 4.73
CA PRO A 80 16.43 -1.21 6.17
C PRO A 80 17.27 0.00 6.60
N ASN A 81 18.00 0.64 5.66
CA ASN A 81 18.88 1.78 5.94
C ASN A 81 18.17 3.14 5.76
N VAL A 82 16.92 3.15 5.33
CA VAL A 82 16.13 4.38 5.14
C VAL A 82 14.89 4.34 6.02
N LYS A 83 14.39 5.51 6.40
CA LYS A 83 13.13 5.59 7.16
C LYS A 83 11.96 5.43 6.21
N HIS A 84 11.18 4.38 6.40
CA HIS A 84 9.91 4.21 5.70
C HIS A 84 8.75 4.92 6.43
N PRO A 85 7.77 5.46 5.69
CA PRO A 85 6.45 5.75 6.25
C PRO A 85 5.80 4.48 6.78
N SER A 86 4.95 4.60 7.79
CA SER A 86 4.18 3.47 8.29
C SER A 86 2.79 3.42 7.69
N ILE A 87 2.27 2.22 7.46
CA ILE A 87 0.90 1.98 6.99
C ILE A 87 0.15 1.19 8.07
N THR A 88 -0.78 1.85 8.76
CA THR A 88 -1.44 1.31 9.97
C THR A 88 -2.91 1.71 10.05
N GLU A 89 -3.71 0.88 10.71
CA GLU A 89 -5.10 1.22 11.05
C GLU A 89 -5.19 2.15 12.27
N ASN A 90 -4.28 1.97 13.23
CA ASN A 90 -4.25 2.75 14.47
C ASN A 90 -3.64 4.16 14.31
N GLY A 91 -2.96 4.44 13.19
CA GLY A 91 -2.30 5.72 12.93
C GLY A 91 -1.04 5.97 13.75
N GLU A 92 -0.38 4.91 14.23
CA GLU A 92 0.93 4.97 14.88
C GLU A 92 2.07 4.78 13.87
N TYR A 93 3.23 5.38 14.20
CA TYR A 93 4.46 5.23 13.43
C TYR A 93 5.29 4.05 13.95
N TYR A 94 5.67 3.14 13.06
CA TYR A 94 6.36 1.89 13.35
C TYR A 94 7.88 2.01 13.15
N GLY A 95 8.46 3.11 13.62
CA GLY A 95 9.90 3.25 13.80
C GLY A 95 10.74 3.23 12.51
N GLY A 96 10.13 3.51 11.36
CA GLY A 96 10.82 3.56 10.06
C GLY A 96 10.98 2.21 9.38
N ILE A 97 10.38 1.16 9.92
CA ILE A 97 10.34 -0.17 9.31
C ILE A 97 9.38 -0.14 8.13
N ALA A 98 9.80 -0.68 6.99
CA ALA A 98 8.96 -0.79 5.80
C ALA A 98 7.68 -1.61 6.08
N PRO A 99 6.51 -1.17 5.56
CA PRO A 99 5.35 -2.02 5.47
C PRO A 99 5.62 -3.17 4.48
N GLU A 100 5.02 -4.32 4.76
CA GLU A 100 5.12 -5.48 3.88
C GLU A 100 4.32 -5.22 2.59
N ALA A 101 4.90 -5.53 1.44
CA ALA A 101 4.20 -5.43 0.16
C ALA A 101 3.11 -6.49 0.07
N ASP A 102 1.94 -6.11 -0.48
CA ASP A 102 0.90 -7.07 -0.78
C ASP A 102 1.32 -7.94 -1.98
N PRO A 103 1.42 -9.28 -1.84
CA PRO A 103 1.73 -10.16 -2.96
C PRO A 103 0.70 -10.06 -4.10
N GLU A 104 -0.56 -9.77 -3.79
CA GLU A 104 -1.61 -9.58 -4.79
C GLU A 104 -1.70 -8.13 -5.29
N GLN A 105 -0.78 -7.25 -4.89
CA GLN A 105 -0.67 -5.88 -5.40
C GLN A 105 -1.97 -5.06 -5.28
N GLY A 106 -2.82 -5.36 -4.30
CA GLY A 106 -4.11 -4.73 -4.09
C GLY A 106 -5.25 -5.29 -4.94
N PHE A 107 -5.00 -6.34 -5.74
CA PHE A 107 -6.07 -7.03 -6.45
C PHE A 107 -6.90 -7.87 -5.48
N PRO A 108 -8.23 -7.98 -5.70
CA PRO A 108 -9.04 -8.93 -4.95
C PRO A 108 -8.52 -10.34 -5.24
N ALA A 109 -8.37 -11.15 -4.20
CA ALA A 109 -8.06 -12.57 -4.38
C ALA A 109 -9.24 -13.23 -5.10
N TYR A 110 -9.07 -13.60 -6.36
CA TYR A 110 -10.06 -14.40 -7.06
C TYR A 110 -10.15 -15.76 -6.37
N VAL A 111 -11.29 -16.03 -5.74
CA VAL A 111 -11.68 -17.41 -5.49
C VAL A 111 -11.99 -17.98 -6.87
N TYR A 112 -11.20 -18.95 -7.35
CA TYR A 112 -11.60 -19.72 -8.51
C TYR A 112 -12.90 -20.43 -8.14
N ASP A 113 -14.01 -19.96 -8.69
CA ASP A 113 -15.29 -20.68 -8.71
C ASP A 113 -15.11 -21.91 -9.61
N ASP A 114 -14.37 -22.92 -9.15
CA ASP A 114 -14.50 -24.30 -9.65
C ASP A 114 -15.86 -24.92 -9.19
N ASP A 115 -16.65 -24.15 -8.43
CA ASP A 115 -18.03 -24.44 -8.01
C ASP A 115 -19.10 -23.68 -8.83
N LEU A 116 -18.73 -22.96 -9.90
CA LEU A 116 -19.70 -22.48 -10.92
C LEU A 116 -20.09 -23.62 -11.87
N GLU A 117 -20.66 -24.70 -11.32
CA GLU A 117 -21.52 -25.56 -12.11
C GLU A 117 -22.79 -24.78 -12.48
N ASP A 118 -22.92 -24.56 -13.78
CA ASP A 118 -24.19 -24.46 -14.49
C ASP A 118 -24.98 -23.14 -14.40
N ILE A 119 -24.44 -22.08 -15.00
CA ILE A 119 -25.27 -21.02 -15.60
C ILE A 119 -25.19 -21.18 -17.12
N SER A 120 -25.68 -22.33 -17.62
CA SER A 120 -25.86 -22.61 -19.04
C SER A 120 -27.33 -22.75 -19.43
N GLU A 121 -28.28 -22.15 -18.72
CA GLU A 121 -29.70 -22.16 -19.11
C GLU A 121 -30.36 -20.79 -18.87
N GLU A 122 -30.45 -19.97 -19.93
CA GLU A 122 -31.62 -19.14 -20.31
C GLU A 122 -31.19 -18.10 -21.35
N TRP A 123 -31.13 -18.52 -22.62
CA TRP A 123 -31.41 -17.64 -23.76
C TRP A 123 -32.50 -18.31 -24.59
N GLU A 124 -33.74 -18.25 -24.10
CA GLU A 124 -34.95 -18.41 -24.92
C GLU A 124 -35.81 -17.14 -24.75
N ASP A 125 -35.67 -16.21 -25.71
CA ASP A 125 -36.73 -15.76 -26.64
C ASP A 125 -36.27 -14.53 -27.46
#